data_AF-A0A7S3W1T7-F1
#
_entry.id   AF-A0A7S3W1T7-F1
#
_cell.length_a   1.000
_cell.length_b   1.000
_cell.length_c   1.000
_cell.angle_alpha   90.00
_cell.angle_beta   90.00
_cell.angle_gamma   90.00
#
_symmetry.space_group_name_H-M   'P 1'
#
loop_
_entity.id
_entity.type
_entity.pdbx_description
1 polymer ?
#
loop_
_entity_poly.entity_id
_entity_poly.type
_entity_poly.pdbx_seq_one_letter_code
_entity_poly.pdbx_strand_id
1 'polypeptide(L)'
;REMAGSASSSDDAAPLVLPPASTPNRRLQAAEERRGIALVGFLGCFFVGLATAVALSRHSFSWAFAAASYVEVVLAVFFLMRVLYSNAGVIARSSERCYPVPCEVARRIQAGESLQGLVNPRDGSRSYCVRCCVWRPPNAHHCSTCQRCTMEFDHHCNVLGRCIGGSTVGVR
;
A
#
# COMPACT_ATOMS: atom_id res chain seq x y z
N ARG A 1 -12.05 -34.13 45.40
CA ARG A 1 -10.92 -33.35 45.95
C ARG A 1 -9.98 -33.14 44.78
N GLU A 2 -9.90 -31.90 44.31
CA GLU A 2 -9.43 -31.51 42.98
C GLU A 2 -8.01 -32.00 42.63
N MET A 3 -7.83 -32.40 41.37
CA MET A 3 -6.52 -32.53 40.75
C MET A 3 -6.05 -31.18 40.24
N ALA A 4 -4.76 -30.94 40.44
CA ALA A 4 -4.01 -29.74 40.16
C ALA A 4 -4.12 -29.26 38.71
N GLY A 5 -4.30 -27.95 38.54
CA GLY A 5 -3.95 -27.21 37.33
C GLY A 5 -2.89 -26.18 37.70
N SER A 6 -1.62 -26.55 37.57
CA SER A 6 -0.48 -25.66 37.76
C SER A 6 -0.54 -24.52 36.74
N ALA A 7 -0.69 -23.29 37.22
CA ALA A 7 -0.43 -22.10 36.43
C ALA A 7 1.07 -22.10 36.08
N SER A 8 1.40 -22.47 34.86
CA SER A 8 2.76 -22.31 34.34
C SER A 8 3.05 -20.81 34.23
N SER A 9 3.97 -20.33 35.06
CA SER A 9 4.61 -19.03 34.97
C SER A 9 5.14 -18.82 33.55
N SER A 10 4.64 -17.78 32.88
CA SER A 10 4.94 -17.42 31.49
C SER A 10 6.32 -16.76 31.30
N ASP A 11 7.27 -17.01 32.20
CA ASP A 11 8.53 -16.25 32.28
C ASP A 11 9.74 -16.96 31.63
N ASP A 12 9.60 -18.23 31.22
CA ASP A 12 10.69 -19.02 30.61
C ASP A 12 10.51 -19.32 29.10
N ALA A 13 9.48 -18.77 28.45
CA ALA A 13 9.28 -18.98 27.02
C ALA A 13 10.23 -18.08 26.21
N ALA A 14 11.11 -18.69 25.40
CA ALA A 14 11.92 -17.96 24.45
C ALA A 14 11.04 -16.99 23.61
N PRO A 15 11.47 -15.74 23.40
CA PRO A 15 10.65 -14.74 22.73
C PRO A 15 10.25 -15.22 21.34
N LEU A 16 8.95 -15.17 21.03
CA LEU A 16 8.42 -15.62 19.74
C LEU A 16 9.06 -14.81 18.60
N VAL A 17 9.89 -15.47 17.80
CA VAL A 17 10.52 -14.88 16.62
C VAL A 17 9.54 -14.92 15.45
N LEU A 18 9.16 -13.74 14.95
CA LEU A 18 8.25 -13.64 13.80
C LEU A 18 8.96 -14.01 12.50
N PRO A 19 8.25 -14.66 11.54
CA PRO A 19 8.81 -14.95 10.23
C PRO A 19 9.15 -13.65 9.48
N PRO A 20 10.14 -13.67 8.57
CA PRO A 20 10.49 -12.50 7.77
C PRO A 20 9.26 -11.96 7.02
N ALA A 21 9.16 -10.64 6.90
CA ALA A 21 8.08 -10.02 6.15
C ALA A 21 8.16 -10.43 4.67
N SER A 22 7.01 -10.73 4.06
CA SER A 22 6.96 -11.04 2.63
C SER A 22 7.39 -9.83 1.80
N THR A 23 8.19 -10.08 0.76
CA THR A 23 8.72 -9.03 -0.11
C THR A 23 7.90 -8.92 -1.40
N PRO A 24 7.56 -7.71 -1.85
CA PRO A 24 6.87 -7.52 -3.12
C PRO A 24 7.75 -7.80 -4.34
N ASN A 25 7.12 -8.06 -5.48
CA ASN A 25 7.80 -8.08 -6.78
C ASN A 25 8.10 -6.64 -7.25
N ARG A 26 9.28 -6.13 -6.89
CA ARG A 26 9.72 -4.77 -7.23
C ARG A 26 9.84 -4.51 -8.73
N ARG A 27 10.16 -5.54 -9.54
CA ARG A 27 10.28 -5.40 -11.00
C ARG A 27 8.93 -5.12 -11.64
N LEU A 28 7.89 -5.82 -11.19
CA LEU A 28 6.52 -5.61 -11.66
C LEU A 28 6.03 -4.21 -11.28
N GLN A 29 6.18 -3.82 -10.01
CA GLN A 29 5.77 -2.48 -9.53
C GLN A 29 6.47 -1.36 -10.29
N ALA A 30 7.79 -1.46 -10.50
CA ALA A 30 8.53 -0.47 -11.26
C ALA A 30 8.12 -0.45 -12.75
N ALA A 31 7.69 -1.59 -13.32
CA ALA A 31 7.18 -1.63 -14.68
C ALA A 31 5.79 -0.98 -14.79
N GLU A 32 4.91 -1.22 -13.82
CA GLU A 32 3.60 -0.57 -13.69
C GLU A 32 3.77 0.95 -13.59
N GLU A 33 4.59 1.42 -12.65
CA GLU A 33 4.93 2.85 -12.47
C GLU A 33 5.46 3.49 -13.76
N ARG A 34 6.45 2.86 -14.42
CA ARG A 34 6.99 3.39 -15.68
C ARG A 34 5.95 3.48 -16.79
N ARG A 35 5.02 2.52 -16.88
CA ARG A 35 3.93 2.54 -17.87
C ARG A 35 2.97 3.69 -17.60
N GLY A 36 2.62 3.94 -16.33
CA GLY A 36 1.78 5.07 -15.96
C GLY A 36 2.41 6.42 -16.26
N ILE A 37 3.67 6.61 -15.87
CA ILE A 37 4.43 7.84 -16.16
C ILE A 37 4.53 8.08 -17.67
N ALA A 38 4.86 7.02 -18.43
CA ALA A 38 4.95 7.11 -19.88
C ALA A 38 3.61 7.48 -20.52
N LEU A 39 2.50 6.91 -20.03
CA LEU A 39 1.15 7.21 -20.54
C LEU A 39 0.77 8.67 -20.29
N VAL A 40 0.94 9.17 -19.06
CA VAL A 40 0.62 10.56 -18.70
C VAL A 40 1.51 11.53 -19.49
N GLY A 41 2.81 11.24 -19.59
CA GLY A 41 3.75 12.05 -20.36
C GLY A 41 3.42 12.08 -21.85
N PHE A 42 3.09 10.93 -22.45
CA PHE A 42 2.70 10.83 -23.85
C PHE A 42 1.44 11.64 -24.15
N LEU A 43 0.37 11.44 -23.36
CA LEU A 43 -0.89 12.16 -23.55
C LEU A 43 -0.71 13.68 -23.37
N GLY A 44 0.01 14.11 -22.33
CA GLY A 44 0.31 15.52 -22.11
C GLY A 44 1.08 16.15 -23.27
N CYS A 45 2.15 15.50 -23.73
CA CYS A 45 2.91 15.97 -24.90
C CYS A 45 2.07 16.01 -26.18
N PHE A 46 1.23 15.01 -26.42
CA PHE A 46 0.36 14.95 -27.58
C PHE A 46 -0.65 16.10 -27.60
N PHE A 47 -1.38 16.32 -26.51
CA PHE A 47 -2.40 17.38 -26.43
C PHE A 47 -1.80 18.78 -26.47
N VAL A 48 -0.67 19.01 -25.80
CA VAL A 48 0.05 20.29 -25.86
C VAL A 48 0.57 20.56 -27.28
N GLY A 49 1.17 19.55 -27.92
CA GLY A 49 1.68 19.65 -29.29
C GLY A 49 0.56 19.97 -30.28
N LEU A 50 -0.56 19.26 -30.19
CA LEU A 50 -1.74 19.50 -31.03
C LEU A 50 -2.31 20.91 -30.83
N ALA A 51 -2.49 21.34 -29.57
CA ALA A 51 -3.00 22.68 -29.24
C ALA A 51 -2.10 23.79 -29.80
N THR A 52 -0.78 23.61 -29.71
CA THR A 52 0.21 24.56 -30.21
C THR A 52 0.22 24.61 -31.74
N ALA A 53 0.18 23.46 -32.41
CA ALA A 53 0.13 23.39 -33.87
C ALA A 53 -1.15 24.06 -34.43
N VAL A 54 -2.29 23.88 -33.76
CA VAL A 54 -3.55 24.55 -34.12
C VAL A 54 -3.45 26.06 -33.90
N ALA A 55 -2.87 26.52 -32.78
CA ALA A 55 -2.67 27.95 -32.50
C ALA A 55 -1.75 28.63 -33.53
N LEU A 56 -0.70 27.93 -33.98
CA LEU A 56 0.22 28.44 -35.01
C LEU A 56 -0.40 28.46 -36.41
N SER A 57 -1.27 27.51 -36.74
CA SER A 57 -1.87 27.39 -38.07
C SER A 57 -3.13 28.24 -38.28
N ARG A 58 -3.80 28.63 -37.19
CA ARG A 58 -5.01 29.46 -37.25
C ARG A 58 -4.85 30.68 -36.35
N HIS A 59 -4.55 31.83 -36.93
CA HIS A 59 -4.46 33.11 -36.21
C HIS A 59 -5.74 33.48 -35.43
N SER A 60 -6.90 32.93 -35.80
CA SER A 60 -8.18 33.11 -35.11
C SER A 60 -8.34 32.22 -33.87
N PHE A 61 -7.43 31.26 -33.66
CA PHE A 61 -7.43 30.39 -32.49
C PHE A 61 -6.65 31.05 -31.35
N SER A 62 -7.23 31.08 -30.15
CA SER A 62 -6.67 31.82 -29.03
C SER A 62 -5.45 31.10 -28.45
N TRP A 63 -4.32 31.80 -28.34
CA TRP A 63 -3.17 31.39 -27.54
C TRP A 63 -3.54 31.07 -26.08
N ALA A 64 -4.69 31.52 -25.59
CA ALA A 64 -5.22 31.14 -24.28
C ALA A 64 -5.51 29.63 -24.18
N PHE A 65 -5.97 28.97 -25.26
CA PHE A 65 -6.21 27.52 -25.23
C PHE A 65 -4.90 26.74 -25.18
N ALA A 66 -3.89 27.17 -25.93
CA ALA A 66 -2.56 26.60 -25.83
C ALA A 66 -1.99 26.80 -24.41
N ALA A 67 -2.07 28.01 -23.84
CA ALA A 67 -1.64 28.25 -22.47
C ALA A 67 -2.37 27.37 -21.43
N ALA A 68 -3.68 27.17 -21.58
CA ALA A 68 -4.47 26.31 -20.70
C ALA A 68 -4.00 24.84 -20.74
N SER A 69 -3.61 24.31 -21.90
CA SER A 69 -3.11 22.93 -21.99
C SER A 69 -1.74 22.77 -21.31
N TYR A 70 -0.86 23.77 -21.36
CA TYR A 70 0.38 23.76 -20.57
C TYR A 70 0.10 23.74 -19.07
N VAL A 71 -0.87 24.54 -18.60
CA VAL A 71 -1.26 24.57 -17.18
C VAL A 71 -1.82 23.22 -16.75
N GLU A 72 -2.67 22.59 -17.55
CA GLU A 72 -3.24 21.27 -17.28
C GLU A 72 -2.15 20.21 -17.14
N VAL A 73 -1.18 20.16 -18.05
CA VAL A 73 -0.04 19.22 -17.96
C VAL A 73 0.80 19.47 -16.71
N VAL A 74 1.07 20.73 -16.36
CA VAL A 74 1.83 21.05 -15.14
C VAL A 74 1.08 20.58 -13.89
N LEU A 75 -0.23 20.80 -13.81
CA LEU A 75 -1.06 20.31 -12.71
C LEU A 75 -1.12 18.77 -12.69
N ALA A 76 -1.28 18.13 -13.84
CA ALA A 76 -1.29 16.67 -13.95
C ALA A 76 0.03 16.05 -13.48
N VAL A 77 1.17 16.61 -13.89
CA VAL A 77 2.50 16.19 -13.42
C VAL A 77 2.63 16.43 -11.92
N PHE A 78 2.20 17.58 -11.40
CA PHE A 78 2.23 17.87 -9.97
C PHE A 78 1.41 16.86 -9.15
N PHE A 79 0.18 16.56 -9.58
CA PHE A 79 -0.66 15.57 -8.90
C PHE A 79 -0.12 14.15 -9.03
N LEU A 80 0.41 13.77 -10.20
CA LEU A 80 1.09 12.49 -10.39
C LEU A 80 2.27 12.35 -9.42
N MET A 81 3.11 13.37 -9.32
CA MET A 81 4.24 13.39 -8.37
C MET A 81 3.75 13.26 -6.92
N ARG A 82 2.72 14.01 -6.53
CA ARG A 82 2.10 13.86 -5.19
C ARG A 82 1.68 12.43 -4.91
N VAL A 83 1.03 11.78 -5.86
CA VAL A 83 0.60 10.38 -5.73
C VAL A 83 1.81 9.44 -5.66
N LEU A 84 2.82 9.62 -6.50
CA LEU A 84 4.04 8.80 -6.55
C LEU A 84 4.95 8.96 -5.31
N TYR A 85 4.92 10.09 -4.62
CA TYR A 85 5.73 10.30 -3.41
C TYR A 85 4.94 10.24 -2.10
N SER A 86 3.62 10.07 -2.18
CA SER A 86 2.79 9.85 -0.99
C SER A 86 3.17 8.59 -0.21
N ASN A 87 2.79 8.51 1.06
CA ASN A 87 2.78 7.25 1.80
C ASN A 87 1.39 6.63 1.65
N ALA A 88 1.29 5.40 1.13
CA ALA A 88 0.03 4.68 1.01
C ALA A 88 -0.47 4.09 2.35
N GLY A 89 -0.20 4.77 3.47
CA GLY A 89 -0.57 4.31 4.80
C GLY A 89 0.04 2.97 5.19
N VAL A 90 1.29 2.70 4.83
CA VAL A 90 1.91 1.39 5.06
C VAL A 90 2.02 1.11 6.56
N ILE A 91 1.45 -0.01 6.99
CA ILE A 91 1.51 -0.48 8.38
C ILE A 91 2.79 -1.29 8.56
N ALA A 92 3.80 -0.66 9.15
CA ALA A 92 5.05 -1.31 9.53
C ALA A 92 4.88 -2.21 10.77
N ARG A 93 5.76 -3.21 10.91
CA ARG A 93 5.85 -3.99 12.15
C ARG A 93 6.40 -3.12 13.27
N SER A 94 5.75 -3.17 14.43
CA SER A 94 6.21 -2.60 15.70
C SER A 94 5.77 -3.53 16.82
N SER A 95 6.42 -3.49 17.99
CA SER A 95 6.02 -4.29 19.16
C SER A 95 4.51 -4.13 19.45
N GLU A 96 4.03 -2.89 19.47
CA GLU A 96 2.62 -2.55 19.70
C GLU A 96 1.65 -3.11 18.65
N ARG A 97 2.10 -3.29 17.41
CA ARG A 97 1.24 -3.81 16.32
C ARG A 97 1.38 -5.32 16.16
N CYS A 98 2.49 -5.91 16.55
CA CYS A 98 2.70 -7.35 16.45
C CYS A 98 2.10 -8.09 17.65
N TYR A 99 2.09 -7.49 18.84
CA TYR A 99 1.72 -8.17 20.08
C TYR A 99 0.39 -7.67 20.67
N PRO A 100 -0.36 -8.53 21.39
CA PRO A 100 -0.11 -9.96 21.56
C PRO A 100 -0.38 -10.73 20.25
N VAL A 101 0.46 -11.71 19.92
CA VAL A 101 0.23 -12.58 18.77
C VAL A 101 -0.89 -13.57 19.12
N PRO A 102 -1.93 -13.74 18.27
CA PRO A 102 -2.98 -14.71 18.53
C PRO A 102 -2.43 -16.13 18.74
N CYS A 103 -2.96 -16.88 19.71
CA CYS A 103 -2.42 -18.18 20.13
C CYS A 103 -2.23 -19.17 18.97
N GLU A 104 -3.20 -19.26 18.07
CA GLU A 104 -3.13 -20.15 16.89
C GLU A 104 -1.99 -19.75 15.93
N VAL A 105 -1.77 -18.44 15.74
CA VAL A 105 -0.66 -17.95 14.91
C VAL A 105 0.67 -18.23 15.58
N ALA A 106 0.78 -17.97 16.88
CA ALA A 106 2.00 -18.23 17.65
C ALA A 106 2.38 -19.71 17.62
N ARG A 107 1.39 -20.61 17.82
CA ARG A 107 1.56 -22.06 17.77
C ARG A 107 2.11 -22.52 16.42
N ARG A 108 1.54 -22.05 15.31
CA ARG A 108 2.03 -22.41 13.96
C ARG A 108 3.44 -21.89 13.68
N ILE A 109 3.74 -20.65 14.10
CA ILE A 109 5.09 -20.09 13.96
C ILE A 109 6.11 -20.93 14.73
N GLN A 110 5.79 -21.31 15.98
CA GLN A 110 6.66 -22.15 16.82
C GLN A 110 6.85 -23.56 16.23
N ALA A 111 5.80 -24.13 15.63
CA ALA A 111 5.85 -25.42 14.95
C ALA A 111 6.52 -25.38 13.56
N GLY A 112 6.90 -24.18 13.05
CA GLY A 112 7.42 -24.01 11.70
C GLY A 112 6.38 -24.27 10.60
N GLU A 113 5.10 -24.22 10.94
CA GLU A 113 3.98 -24.47 10.03
C GLU A 113 3.64 -23.22 9.19
N SER A 114 3.10 -23.47 7.99
CA SER A 114 2.60 -22.40 7.13
C SER A 114 1.36 -21.72 7.72
N LEU A 115 1.35 -20.39 7.64
CA LEU A 115 0.19 -19.55 7.97
C LEU A 115 -0.78 -19.38 6.79
N GLN A 116 -0.50 -19.99 5.64
CA GLN A 116 -1.38 -19.92 4.47
C GLN A 116 -2.72 -20.60 4.76
N GLY A 117 -3.81 -20.00 4.28
CA GLY A 117 -5.17 -20.49 4.52
C GLY A 117 -5.72 -20.18 5.92
N LEU A 118 -4.92 -19.66 6.84
CA LEU A 118 -5.42 -19.29 8.17
C LEU A 118 -6.32 -18.03 8.06
N VAL A 119 -7.50 -18.11 8.66
CA VAL A 119 -8.41 -16.96 8.77
C VAL A 119 -7.78 -15.93 9.70
N ASN A 120 -7.79 -14.65 9.30
CA ASN A 120 -7.25 -13.56 10.11
C ASN A 120 -8.06 -13.43 11.42
N PRO A 121 -7.42 -13.65 12.60
CA PRO A 121 -8.07 -13.46 13.90
C PRO A 121 -8.62 -12.03 14.04
N ARG A 122 -9.69 -11.87 14.83
CA ARG A 122 -10.32 -10.57 15.10
C ARG A 122 -10.36 -10.31 16.60
N ASP A 123 -10.17 -9.06 16.97
CA ASP A 123 -10.29 -8.56 18.34
C ASP A 123 -11.01 -7.20 18.28
N GLY A 124 -12.29 -7.20 18.64
CA GLY A 124 -13.19 -6.07 18.42
C GLY A 124 -13.21 -5.64 16.95
N SER A 125 -12.85 -4.39 16.69
CA SER A 125 -12.80 -3.79 15.35
C SER A 125 -11.46 -4.02 14.61
N ARG A 126 -10.45 -4.59 15.28
CA ARG A 126 -9.13 -4.87 14.72
C ARG A 126 -9.06 -6.30 14.19
N SER A 127 -8.16 -6.53 13.24
CA SER A 127 -7.92 -7.88 12.71
C SER A 127 -6.45 -8.18 12.50
N TYR A 128 -5.99 -9.36 12.90
CA TYR A 128 -4.59 -9.73 12.79
C TYR A 128 -4.28 -10.29 11.40
N CYS A 129 -3.40 -9.62 10.66
CA CYS A 129 -2.94 -10.10 9.37
C CYS A 129 -1.92 -11.22 9.56
N VAL A 130 -2.31 -12.46 9.27
CA VAL A 130 -1.41 -13.63 9.42
C VAL A 130 -0.19 -13.57 8.49
N ARG A 131 -0.31 -12.91 7.33
CA ARG A 131 0.78 -12.73 6.36
C ARG A 131 1.82 -11.71 6.82
N CYS A 132 1.37 -10.57 7.34
CA CYS A 132 2.27 -9.51 7.79
C CYS A 132 2.65 -9.65 9.27
N CYS A 133 1.96 -10.50 10.04
CA CYS A 133 2.09 -10.62 11.50
C CYS A 133 1.90 -9.27 12.21
N VAL A 134 0.80 -8.57 11.89
CA VAL A 134 0.44 -7.28 12.51
C VAL A 134 -1.07 -7.20 12.73
N TRP A 135 -1.47 -6.60 13.84
CA TRP A 135 -2.81 -6.10 14.09
C TRP A 135 -3.11 -4.94 13.14
N ARG A 136 -4.10 -5.17 12.28
CA ARG A 136 -4.66 -4.16 11.40
C ARG A 136 -5.73 -3.38 12.17
N PRO A 137 -5.64 -2.05 12.21
CA PRO A 137 -6.75 -1.21 12.67
C PRO A 137 -7.94 -1.34 11.71
N PRO A 138 -9.10 -0.76 12.06
CA PRO A 138 -10.26 -0.71 11.16
C PRO A 138 -9.88 -0.15 9.78
N ASN A 139 -10.54 -0.65 8.73
CA ASN A 139 -10.36 -0.23 7.34
C ASN A 139 -8.96 -0.47 6.73
N ALA A 140 -8.08 -1.19 7.43
CA ALA A 140 -6.80 -1.60 6.87
C ALA A 140 -6.87 -2.99 6.22
N HIS A 141 -6.27 -3.11 5.03
CA HIS A 141 -6.26 -4.35 4.25
C HIS A 141 -4.84 -4.75 3.85
N HIS A 142 -4.67 -6.03 3.48
CA HIS A 142 -3.41 -6.56 2.98
C HIS A 142 -3.45 -6.58 1.45
N CYS A 143 -2.50 -5.89 0.81
CA CYS A 143 -2.33 -5.96 -0.63
C CYS A 143 -1.39 -7.14 -0.97
N SER A 144 -1.90 -8.13 -1.71
CA SER A 144 -1.11 -9.29 -2.17
C SER A 144 -0.03 -8.91 -3.18
N THR A 145 -0.21 -7.87 -3.98
CA THR A 145 0.80 -7.39 -4.93
C THR A 145 1.96 -6.69 -4.21
N CYS A 146 1.62 -5.86 -3.21
CA CYS A 146 2.59 -5.07 -2.46
C CYS A 146 3.15 -5.77 -1.21
N GLN A 147 2.60 -6.93 -0.84
CA GLN A 147 3.00 -7.76 0.30
C GLN A 147 3.07 -6.98 1.63
N ARG A 148 2.15 -6.03 1.81
CA ARG A 148 2.10 -5.14 2.97
C ARG A 148 0.66 -4.79 3.31
N CYS A 149 0.43 -4.48 4.59
CA CYS A 149 -0.84 -3.90 5.03
C CYS A 149 -0.84 -2.39 4.85
N THR A 150 -1.97 -1.85 4.42
CA THR A 150 -2.16 -0.41 4.17
C THR A 150 -3.43 0.06 4.85
N MET A 151 -3.38 1.24 5.46
CA MET A 151 -4.53 1.95 6.02
C MET A 151 -5.48 2.39 4.93
N GLU A 152 -6.79 2.36 5.21
CA GLU A 152 -7.84 2.89 4.34
C GLU A 152 -7.66 2.42 2.90
N PHE A 153 -7.34 1.15 2.74
CA PHE A 153 -6.98 0.58 1.45
C PHE A 153 -8.18 0.63 0.52
N ASP A 154 -7.99 1.24 -0.64
CA ASP A 154 -8.94 1.19 -1.73
C ASP A 154 -8.51 0.08 -2.71
N HIS A 155 -7.40 0.29 -3.42
CA HIS A 155 -6.92 -0.68 -4.42
C HIS A 155 -5.40 -0.60 -4.65
N HIS A 156 -4.86 -1.61 -5.35
CA HIS A 156 -3.54 -1.52 -5.97
C HIS A 156 -3.69 -1.03 -7.41
N CYS A 157 -3.10 0.12 -7.72
CA CYS A 157 -3.20 0.69 -9.05
C CYS A 157 -2.10 0.14 -9.95
N ASN A 158 -2.48 -0.66 -10.95
CA ASN A 158 -1.55 -1.24 -11.94
C ASN A 158 -0.96 -0.18 -12.90
N VAL A 159 -1.50 1.05 -12.89
CA VAL A 159 -0.97 2.19 -13.64
C VAL A 159 0.13 2.88 -12.85
N LEU A 160 -0.04 3.00 -11.53
CA LEU A 160 0.89 3.73 -10.67
C LEU A 160 1.91 2.82 -9.97
N GLY A 161 1.74 1.50 -10.06
CA GLY A 161 2.63 0.52 -9.44
C GLY A 161 2.56 0.50 -7.91
N ARG A 162 1.45 0.98 -7.32
CA ARG A 162 1.35 1.21 -5.87
C ARG A 162 -0.08 1.09 -5.34
N CYS A 163 -0.19 0.90 -4.02
CA CYS A 163 -1.47 0.98 -3.32
C CYS A 163 -1.98 2.42 -3.24
N ILE A 164 -3.30 2.55 -3.36
CA ILE A 164 -4.09 3.76 -3.15
C ILE A 164 -4.93 3.54 -1.89
N GLY A 165 -4.95 4.55 -1.02
CA GLY A 165 -5.73 4.54 0.20
C GLY A 165 -5.82 5.94 0.80
N GLY A 166 -6.71 6.15 1.77
CA GLY A 166 -7.09 7.49 2.23
C GLY A 166 -5.96 8.31 2.87
N SER A 167 -4.92 7.67 3.39
CA SER A 167 -3.72 8.35 3.93
C SER A 167 -2.67 8.75 2.88
N THR A 168 -2.97 8.60 1.58
CA THR A 168 -2.11 9.14 0.50
C THR A 168 -1.96 10.66 0.54
N VAL A 169 -2.80 11.36 1.32
CA VAL A 169 -2.64 12.78 1.64
C VAL A 169 -2.45 12.96 3.16
N GLY A 170 -1.24 12.68 3.62
CA GLY A 170 -0.67 13.21 4.85
C GLY A 170 -1.31 12.77 6.19
N VAL A 171 -0.71 11.76 6.83
CA VAL A 171 -0.41 11.80 8.27
C VAL A 171 0.93 11.06 8.46
N ARG A 172 1.92 11.74 9.05
CA ARG A 172 3.17 11.11 9.53
C ARG A 172 2.91 10.36 10.82
#